data_AF-A0A7U9KYP3-F1
#
_entry.id   AF-A0A7U9KYP3-F1
#
_cell.length_a   1.000
_cell.length_b   1.000
_cell.length_c   1.000
_cell.angle_alpha   90.00
_cell.angle_beta   90.00
_cell.angle_gamma   90.00
#
_symmetry.space_group_name_H-M   'P 1'
#
loop_
_entity.id
_entity.type
_entity.pdbx_description
1 polymer ?
#
loop_
_entity_poly.entity_id
_entity_poly.type
_entity_poly.pdbx_seq_one_letter_code
_entity_poly.pdbx_strand_id
1 'polypeptide(L)'
;MNPTTDNGPDDASGDGPGSGAGGPADGPRAFQLVLLRRMADHQPGLVEDALRALGASRAELREANRRWQAWTHSPRSRGAVQRYRSLLGRPESVTARRIGDLTCEALTWPVPLWPDLRFEVLTGPQGTAWNAWLVRAPGAAAPALRTTGDLVPWSCTVDEVARAFAPARPMEGTAPTRWRLAFTVPDADGEPRPTVAEFTWGLLQRTVD
;
A
#
# COMPACT_ATOMS: atom_id res chain seq x y z
N MET A 1 52.00 -52.36 20.92
CA MET A 1 52.63 -51.07 20.54
C MET A 1 51.55 -50.20 19.92
N ASN A 2 51.05 -49.20 20.65
CA ASN A 2 50.25 -48.09 20.14
C ASN A 2 50.56 -46.89 21.05
N PRO A 3 51.09 -45.78 20.53
CA PRO A 3 51.23 -44.57 21.30
C PRO A 3 50.03 -43.63 21.10
N THR A 4 49.46 -43.24 22.25
CA THR A 4 49.05 -41.92 22.74
C THR A 4 49.10 -40.71 21.79
N THR A 5 47.99 -39.96 21.78
CA THR A 5 47.80 -38.51 22.11
C THR A 5 46.30 -38.20 21.92
N ASP A 6 45.61 -37.28 22.59
CA ASP A 6 45.83 -36.33 23.68
C ASP A 6 44.42 -35.78 24.02
N ASN A 7 44.16 -35.38 25.26
CA ASN A 7 42.88 -34.82 25.72
C ASN A 7 43.06 -33.32 25.97
N GLY A 8 42.12 -32.49 25.51
CA GLY A 8 41.95 -31.10 25.94
C GLY A 8 40.52 -30.59 25.70
N PRO A 9 39.98 -29.68 26.54
CA PRO A 9 38.58 -29.71 26.99
C PRO A 9 37.68 -28.59 26.44
N ASP A 10 36.39 -28.71 26.77
CA ASP A 10 35.25 -27.77 26.68
C ASP A 10 35.54 -26.32 26.25
N ASP A 11 34.80 -25.84 25.24
CA ASP A 11 34.12 -24.55 25.40
C ASP A 11 32.92 -24.36 24.46
N ALA A 12 31.95 -23.65 24.99
CA ALA A 12 30.62 -23.39 24.46
C ALA A 12 30.62 -22.63 23.12
N SER A 13 29.56 -22.81 22.34
CA SER A 13 28.59 -21.73 22.02
C SER A 13 27.74 -22.11 20.83
N GLY A 14 26.44 -21.92 20.98
CA GLY A 14 25.44 -22.24 19.97
C GLY A 14 25.59 -21.38 18.72
N ASP A 15 25.28 -21.99 17.59
CA ASP A 15 24.88 -21.28 16.39
C ASP A 15 23.48 -21.79 16.04
N GLY A 16 22.48 -21.05 16.55
CA GLY A 16 21.11 -21.19 16.09
C GLY A 16 21.03 -20.79 14.61
N PRO A 17 20.12 -21.39 13.81
CA PRO A 17 19.96 -20.97 12.43
C PRO A 17 19.55 -19.50 12.42
N GLY A 18 20.42 -18.68 11.84
CA GLY A 18 20.26 -17.24 11.74
C GLY A 18 18.88 -16.88 11.23
N SER A 19 18.13 -16.17 12.07
CA SER A 19 16.94 -15.42 11.67
C SER A 19 17.38 -14.26 10.75
N GLY A 20 17.74 -14.61 9.52
CA GLY A 20 17.83 -13.64 8.44
C GLY A 20 16.46 -13.02 8.26
N ALA A 21 16.41 -11.69 8.23
CA ALA A 21 15.21 -10.88 8.07
C ALA A 21 14.44 -11.23 6.80
N GLY A 22 13.65 -12.30 6.87
CA GLY A 22 12.58 -12.61 5.94
C GLY A 22 11.48 -11.58 6.13
N GLY A 23 10.87 -11.16 5.03
CA GLY A 23 9.61 -10.42 5.11
C GLY A 23 8.59 -11.20 5.96
N PRO A 24 7.52 -10.55 6.44
CA PRO A 24 6.40 -11.22 7.09
C PRO A 24 6.05 -12.50 6.32
N ALA A 25 6.05 -13.66 7.01
CA ALA A 25 5.77 -14.96 6.41
C ALA A 25 4.41 -15.02 5.68
N ASP A 26 3.53 -14.05 5.95
CA ASP A 26 2.22 -13.85 5.31
C ASP A 26 2.20 -12.66 4.33
N GLY A 27 3.30 -12.42 3.61
CA GLY A 27 3.60 -11.20 2.84
C GLY A 27 2.42 -10.35 2.33
N PRO A 28 1.64 -10.80 1.34
CA PRO A 28 0.47 -10.06 0.83
C PRO A 28 -0.67 -9.85 1.85
N ARG A 29 -0.95 -10.83 2.73
CA ARG A 29 -1.97 -10.69 3.79
C ARG A 29 -1.51 -9.66 4.83
N ALA A 30 -0.27 -9.77 5.29
CA ALA A 30 0.33 -8.82 6.23
C ALA A 30 0.35 -7.39 5.65
N PHE A 31 0.62 -7.25 4.35
CA PHE A 31 0.57 -5.94 3.69
C PHE A 31 -0.84 -5.34 3.64
N GLN A 32 -1.86 -6.14 3.35
CA GLN A 32 -3.26 -5.69 3.39
C GLN A 32 -3.64 -5.17 4.78
N LEU A 33 -3.16 -5.83 5.85
CA LEU A 33 -3.33 -5.33 7.21
C LEU A 33 -2.62 -3.98 7.44
N VAL A 34 -1.45 -3.74 6.85
CA VAL A 34 -0.79 -2.42 6.89
C VAL A 34 -1.66 -1.35 6.23
N LEU A 35 -2.23 -1.65 5.05
CA LEU A 35 -3.13 -0.72 4.35
C LEU A 35 -4.35 -0.39 5.22
N LEU A 36 -5.03 -1.42 5.72
CA LEU A 36 -6.22 -1.30 6.58
C LEU A 36 -5.94 -0.51 7.86
N ARG A 37 -4.77 -0.67 8.49
CA ARG A 37 -4.45 0.05 9.72
C ARG A 37 -4.47 1.56 9.48
N ARG A 38 -3.97 2.01 8.33
CA ARG A 38 -3.96 3.43 7.99
C ARG A 38 -5.35 3.94 7.62
N MET A 39 -6.13 3.14 6.91
CA MET A 39 -7.52 3.49 6.54
C MET A 39 -8.44 3.55 7.77
N ALA A 40 -8.14 2.78 8.83
CA ALA A 40 -8.90 2.79 10.09
C ALA A 40 -8.94 4.16 10.79
N ASP A 41 -8.00 5.05 10.47
CA ASP A 41 -8.00 6.43 10.98
C ASP A 41 -9.23 7.23 10.49
N HIS A 42 -9.83 6.83 9.36
CA HIS A 42 -11.00 7.49 8.74
C HIS A 42 -12.21 6.58 8.64
N GLN A 43 -12.00 5.29 8.36
CA GLN A 43 -13.05 4.33 8.05
C GLN A 43 -12.99 3.10 8.98
N PRO A 44 -13.15 3.26 10.31
CA PRO A 44 -13.04 2.15 11.25
C PRO A 44 -14.10 1.05 10.99
N GLY A 45 -15.31 1.41 10.58
CA GLY A 45 -16.38 0.45 10.28
C GLY A 45 -16.04 -0.48 9.10
N LEU A 46 -15.65 0.11 7.96
CA LEU A 46 -15.24 -0.66 6.77
C LEU A 46 -14.01 -1.54 7.04
N VAL A 47 -13.09 -1.08 7.90
CA VAL A 47 -11.95 -1.89 8.32
C VAL A 47 -12.38 -3.10 9.14
N GLU A 48 -13.35 -2.98 10.04
CA GLU A 48 -13.87 -4.14 10.77
C GLU A 48 -14.53 -5.16 9.84
N ASP A 49 -15.28 -4.71 8.82
CA ASP A 49 -15.82 -5.59 7.78
C ASP A 49 -14.70 -6.32 7.00
N ALA A 50 -13.68 -5.58 6.57
CA ALA A 50 -12.54 -6.15 5.86
C ALA A 50 -11.74 -7.15 6.71
N LEU A 51 -11.57 -6.87 8.01
CA LEU A 51 -10.92 -7.79 8.94
C LEU A 51 -11.70 -9.09 9.09
N ARG A 52 -13.03 -9.01 9.18
CA ARG A 52 -13.90 -10.21 9.17
C ARG A 52 -13.73 -11.03 7.90
N ALA A 53 -13.74 -10.38 6.74
CA ALA A 53 -13.53 -11.05 5.45
C ALA A 53 -12.15 -11.73 5.34
N LEU A 54 -11.11 -11.14 5.95
CA LEU A 54 -9.76 -11.70 6.00
C LEU A 54 -9.53 -12.75 7.10
N GLY A 55 -10.53 -13.00 7.96
CA GLY A 55 -10.38 -13.81 9.16
C GLY A 55 -9.27 -13.29 10.08
N ALA A 56 -9.12 -11.97 10.17
CA ALA A 56 -8.04 -11.31 10.89
C ALA A 56 -8.59 -10.52 12.09
N SER A 57 -7.75 -10.38 13.11
CA SER A 57 -8.04 -9.63 14.33
C SER A 57 -7.42 -8.23 14.29
N ARG A 58 -7.95 -7.32 15.12
CA ARG A 58 -7.32 -6.02 15.38
C ARG A 58 -5.91 -6.17 15.97
N ALA A 59 -5.62 -7.27 16.66
CA ALA A 59 -4.28 -7.55 17.20
C ALA A 59 -3.29 -7.84 16.07
N GLU A 60 -3.65 -8.71 15.11
CA GLU A 60 -2.86 -8.96 13.91
C GLU A 60 -2.67 -7.69 13.07
N LEU A 61 -3.71 -6.85 12.95
CA LEU A 61 -3.64 -5.57 12.29
C LEU A 61 -2.55 -4.66 12.88
N ARG A 62 -2.57 -4.50 14.21
CA ARG A 62 -1.56 -3.71 14.94
C ARG A 62 -0.17 -4.31 14.78
N GLU A 63 -0.06 -5.64 14.87
CA GLU A 63 1.21 -6.33 14.78
C GLU A 63 1.85 -6.23 13.40
N ALA A 64 1.07 -6.38 12.34
CA ALA A 64 1.54 -6.19 10.97
C ALA A 64 2.07 -4.77 10.76
N ASN A 65 1.34 -3.75 11.22
CA ASN A 65 1.76 -2.36 11.12
C ASN A 65 3.02 -2.07 11.95
N ARG A 66 3.14 -2.63 13.17
CA ARG A 66 4.34 -2.49 14.01
C ARG A 66 5.58 -3.04 13.30
N ARG A 67 5.49 -4.24 12.74
CA ARG A 67 6.59 -4.87 11.97
C ARG A 67 6.94 -4.07 10.73
N TRP A 68 5.94 -3.57 10.01
CA TRP A 68 6.16 -2.73 8.83
C TRP A 68 6.89 -1.41 9.17
N GLN A 69 6.48 -0.73 10.24
CA GLN A 69 7.14 0.50 10.70
C GLN A 69 8.59 0.23 11.11
N ALA A 70 8.83 -0.80 11.94
CA ALA A 70 10.17 -1.19 12.35
C ALA A 70 11.07 -1.52 11.14
N TRP A 71 10.51 -2.20 10.14
CA TRP A 71 11.24 -2.54 8.92
C TRP A 71 11.54 -1.33 8.02
N THR A 72 10.59 -0.40 7.89
CA THR A 72 10.74 0.82 7.06
C THR A 72 11.77 1.78 7.64
N HIS A 73 11.92 1.83 8.96
CA HIS A 73 12.91 2.66 9.65
C HIS A 73 14.31 2.01 9.76
N SER A 74 14.51 0.80 9.24
CA SER A 74 15.80 0.11 9.33
C SER A 74 16.87 0.72 8.39
N PRO A 75 18.08 1.07 8.89
CA PRO A 75 19.16 1.63 8.08
C PRO A 75 19.66 0.71 6.96
N ARG A 76 19.44 -0.61 7.10
CA ARG A 76 19.84 -1.65 6.13
C ARG A 76 18.77 -1.91 5.06
N SER A 77 17.72 -1.10 4.99
CA SER A 77 16.62 -1.38 4.07
C SER A 77 17.09 -1.22 2.61
N ARG A 78 16.88 -2.28 1.82
CA ARG A 78 17.08 -2.28 0.37
C ARG A 78 16.22 -1.15 -0.25
N GLY A 79 16.57 -0.66 -1.45
CA GLY A 79 15.82 0.40 -2.14
C GLY A 79 14.30 0.17 -2.14
N ALA A 80 13.51 1.25 -2.17
CA ALA A 80 12.07 1.24 -1.86
C ALA A 80 11.27 0.15 -2.62
N VAL A 81 11.62 -0.10 -3.87
CA VAL A 81 10.99 -1.11 -4.74
C VAL A 81 11.33 -2.54 -4.29
N GLN A 82 12.59 -2.77 -3.90
CA GLN A 82 13.02 -4.07 -3.41
C GLN A 82 12.31 -4.45 -2.11
N ARG A 83 11.90 -3.47 -1.30
CA ARG A 83 11.04 -3.71 -0.14
C ARG A 83 9.70 -4.31 -0.58
N TYR A 84 8.98 -3.65 -1.49
CA TYR A 84 7.70 -4.19 -1.98
C TYR A 84 7.86 -5.58 -2.63
N ARG A 85 8.90 -5.80 -3.44
CA ARG A 85 9.19 -7.14 -4.01
C ARG A 85 9.46 -8.21 -2.94
N SER A 86 10.17 -7.86 -1.87
CA SER A 86 10.49 -8.82 -0.79
C SER A 86 9.25 -9.16 0.05
N LEU A 87 8.29 -8.25 0.16
CA LEU A 87 7.06 -8.45 0.92
C LEU A 87 5.94 -9.09 0.08
N LEU A 88 5.72 -8.59 -1.13
CA LEU A 88 4.60 -8.97 -1.99
C LEU A 88 4.98 -10.04 -3.02
N GLY A 89 6.27 -10.40 -3.09
CA GLY A 89 6.79 -11.33 -4.08
C GLY A 89 6.94 -10.70 -5.47
N ARG A 90 6.88 -11.53 -6.51
CA ARG A 90 6.98 -11.10 -7.90
C ARG A 90 5.76 -10.24 -8.27
N PRO A 91 5.95 -9.06 -8.90
CA PRO A 91 4.82 -8.27 -9.41
C PRO A 91 4.06 -9.04 -10.49
N GLU A 92 2.75 -8.82 -10.56
CA GLU A 92 1.88 -9.33 -11.62
C GLU A 92 2.27 -8.71 -12.96
N SER A 93 2.52 -7.39 -12.98
CA SER A 93 3.04 -6.71 -14.15
C SER A 93 4.10 -5.66 -13.80
N VAL A 94 5.00 -5.42 -14.76
CA VAL A 94 5.97 -4.33 -14.75
C VAL A 94 5.82 -3.62 -16.09
N THR A 95 5.37 -2.36 -16.05
CA THR A 95 5.06 -1.58 -17.25
C THR A 95 5.89 -0.32 -17.29
N ALA A 96 6.64 -0.11 -18.37
CA ALA A 96 7.33 1.14 -18.59
C ALA A 96 6.32 2.25 -18.90
N ARG A 97 6.44 3.40 -18.23
CA ARG A 97 5.63 4.60 -18.46
C ARG A 97 6.53 5.78 -18.75
N ARG A 98 6.06 6.71 -19.59
CA ARG A 98 6.68 8.02 -19.77
C ARG A 98 5.80 9.07 -19.12
N ILE A 99 6.38 9.83 -18.21
CA ILE A 99 5.72 10.98 -17.58
C ILE A 99 6.58 12.19 -17.92
N GLY A 100 6.11 13.00 -18.88
CA GLY A 100 6.96 14.01 -19.51
C GLY A 100 8.15 13.37 -20.21
N ASP A 101 9.34 13.81 -19.85
CA ASP A 101 10.64 13.29 -20.32
C ASP A 101 11.18 12.13 -19.46
N LEU A 102 10.54 11.83 -18.33
CA LEU A 102 11.02 10.82 -17.40
C LEU A 102 10.47 9.43 -17.74
N THR A 103 11.37 8.45 -17.79
CA THR A 103 10.99 7.02 -17.88
C THR A 103 10.80 6.45 -16.48
N CYS A 104 9.65 5.83 -16.27
CA CYS A 104 9.22 5.24 -15.02
C CYS A 104 8.88 3.77 -15.21
N GLU A 105 8.96 2.97 -14.15
CA GLU A 105 8.34 1.64 -14.14
C GLU A 105 7.16 1.65 -13.17
N ALA A 106 6.02 1.12 -13.61
CA ALA A 106 4.88 0.83 -12.77
C ALA A 106 4.87 -0.67 -12.49
N LEU A 107 5.13 -1.04 -11.23
CA LEU A 107 5.04 -2.42 -10.77
C LEU A 107 3.71 -2.60 -10.07
N THR A 108 2.98 -3.66 -10.40
CA THR A 108 1.67 -3.91 -9.78
C THR A 108 1.59 -5.28 -9.13
N TRP A 109 0.88 -5.37 -8.01
CA TRP A 109 0.58 -6.61 -7.31
C TRP A 109 -0.92 -6.75 -7.07
N PRO A 110 -1.45 -7.99 -7.08
CA PRO A 110 -2.82 -8.25 -6.68
C PRO A 110 -3.00 -7.93 -5.19
N VAL A 111 -4.20 -7.47 -4.85
CA VAL A 111 -4.59 -7.20 -3.46
C VAL A 111 -5.90 -7.96 -3.21
N PRO A 112 -5.85 -9.22 -2.73
CA PRO A 112 -7.02 -10.10 -2.70
C PRO A 112 -8.28 -9.54 -2.03
N LEU A 113 -8.15 -8.66 -1.04
CA LEU A 113 -9.27 -7.96 -0.40
C LEU A 113 -10.03 -7.04 -1.37
N TRP A 114 -9.35 -6.49 -2.37
CA TRP A 114 -9.91 -5.66 -3.43
C TRP A 114 -9.54 -6.26 -4.79
N PRO A 115 -10.29 -7.27 -5.27
CA PRO A 115 -9.93 -8.03 -6.48
C PRO A 115 -9.87 -7.16 -7.75
N ASP A 116 -10.67 -6.09 -7.80
CA ASP A 116 -10.70 -5.13 -8.90
C ASP A 116 -9.60 -4.06 -8.80
N LEU A 117 -8.76 -4.10 -7.76
CA LEU A 117 -7.66 -3.17 -7.57
C LEU A 117 -6.30 -3.87 -7.65
N ARG A 118 -5.27 -3.07 -7.89
CA ARG A 118 -3.87 -3.46 -7.77
C ARG A 118 -3.15 -2.46 -6.89
N PHE A 119 -2.16 -2.95 -6.14
CA PHE A 119 -1.21 -2.07 -5.50
C PHE A 119 -0.10 -1.76 -6.51
N GLU A 120 -0.02 -0.52 -6.95
CA GLU A 120 0.97 -0.02 -7.88
C GLU A 120 2.08 0.74 -7.14
N VAL A 121 3.33 0.41 -7.45
CA VAL A 121 4.50 1.20 -7.08
C VAL A 121 5.09 1.77 -8.35
N LEU A 122 5.03 3.10 -8.49
CA LEU A 122 5.70 3.81 -9.57
C LEU A 122 7.11 4.17 -9.13
N THR A 123 8.07 3.92 -10.02
CA THR A 123 9.48 4.11 -9.73
C THR A 123 10.06 5.09 -10.73
N GLY A 124 10.76 6.09 -10.22
CA GLY A 124 11.58 6.97 -11.02
C GLY A 124 12.90 6.34 -11.46
N PRO A 125 13.72 7.12 -12.16
CA PRO A 125 15.10 6.75 -12.47
C PRO A 125 15.84 6.29 -11.20
N GLN A 126 16.71 5.30 -11.36
CA GLN A 126 17.51 4.71 -10.27
C GLN A 126 16.71 3.93 -9.21
N GLY A 127 15.43 3.60 -9.48
CA GLY A 127 14.62 2.72 -8.63
C GLY A 127 14.05 3.40 -7.38
N THR A 128 14.03 4.73 -7.35
CA THR A 128 13.35 5.52 -6.31
C THR A 128 11.85 5.36 -6.46
N ALA A 129 11.14 4.93 -5.42
CA ALA A 129 9.67 4.90 -5.47
C ALA A 129 9.14 6.33 -5.37
N TRP A 130 8.44 6.78 -6.40
CA TRP A 130 7.78 8.09 -6.41
C TRP A 130 6.43 8.02 -5.72
N ASN A 131 5.67 6.95 -5.97
CA ASN A 131 4.37 6.76 -5.38
C ASN A 131 3.98 5.28 -5.28
N ALA A 132 3.12 4.93 -4.32
CA ALA A 132 2.78 3.54 -3.99
C ALA A 132 1.32 3.42 -3.52
N TRP A 133 0.38 3.20 -4.43
CA TRP A 133 -1.07 3.41 -4.24
C TRP A 133 -1.89 2.23 -4.76
N LEU A 134 -3.17 2.17 -4.39
CA LEU A 134 -4.17 1.33 -5.01
C LEU A 134 -4.67 1.99 -6.30
N VAL A 135 -4.65 1.24 -7.40
CA VAL A 135 -5.13 1.62 -8.73
C VAL A 135 -6.14 0.59 -9.23
N ARG A 136 -7.01 0.98 -10.17
CA ARG A 136 -7.94 0.05 -10.81
C ARG A 136 -7.15 -1.01 -11.58
N ALA A 137 -7.51 -2.28 -11.42
CA ALA A 137 -6.91 -3.36 -12.18
C ALA A 137 -7.20 -3.18 -13.68
N PRO A 138 -6.25 -3.50 -14.58
CA PRO A 138 -6.51 -3.49 -16.01
C PRO A 138 -7.73 -4.34 -16.37
N GLY A 139 -8.67 -3.78 -17.12
CA GLY A 139 -9.91 -4.46 -17.53
C GLY A 139 -11.03 -4.48 -16.49
N ALA A 140 -10.78 -4.08 -15.23
CA ALA A 140 -11.84 -3.91 -14.25
C ALA A 140 -12.65 -2.64 -14.53
N ALA A 141 -13.96 -2.69 -14.28
CA ALA A 141 -14.83 -1.54 -14.47
C ALA A 141 -14.51 -0.44 -13.44
N ALA A 142 -14.32 0.78 -13.93
CA ALA A 142 -14.21 1.96 -13.07
C ALA A 142 -15.61 2.42 -12.60
N PRO A 143 -15.74 3.00 -11.39
CA PRO A 143 -17.00 3.55 -10.92
C PRO A 143 -17.44 4.72 -11.80
N ALA A 144 -18.75 4.84 -12.03
CA ALA A 144 -19.35 5.95 -12.75
C ALA A 144 -19.55 7.14 -11.81
N LEU A 145 -18.55 8.00 -11.70
CA LEU A 145 -18.59 9.19 -10.83
C LEU A 145 -19.27 10.35 -11.55
N ARG A 146 -20.40 10.84 -11.02
CA ARG A 146 -21.18 11.94 -11.61
C ARG A 146 -21.51 13.03 -10.60
N THR A 147 -21.77 12.63 -9.36
CA THR A 147 -22.24 13.50 -8.29
C THR A 147 -21.46 13.24 -7.00
N THR A 148 -21.65 14.10 -6.00
CA THR A 148 -21.10 13.89 -4.65
C THR A 148 -21.54 12.55 -4.04
N GLY A 149 -22.75 12.07 -4.37
CA GLY A 149 -23.27 10.79 -3.89
C GLY A 149 -22.49 9.57 -4.37
N ASP A 150 -21.77 9.68 -5.50
CA ASP A 150 -20.96 8.58 -6.04
C ASP A 150 -19.59 8.45 -5.34
N LEU A 151 -19.21 9.44 -4.51
CA LEU A 151 -17.95 9.47 -3.77
C LEU A 151 -18.05 8.67 -2.46
N VAL A 152 -18.39 7.39 -2.58
CA VAL A 152 -18.48 6.47 -1.45
C VAL A 152 -17.07 6.01 -1.03
N PRO A 153 -16.73 5.97 0.27
CA PRO A 153 -15.43 5.48 0.73
C PRO A 153 -15.08 4.11 0.13
N TRP A 154 -13.82 3.98 -0.29
CA TRP A 154 -13.23 2.79 -0.93
C TRP A 154 -13.76 2.43 -2.34
N SER A 155 -14.70 3.18 -2.89
CA SER A 155 -15.26 2.89 -4.22
C SER A 155 -14.35 3.30 -5.38
N CYS A 156 -13.65 4.42 -5.23
CA CYS A 156 -12.88 5.04 -6.30
C CYS A 156 -11.46 5.43 -5.88
N THR A 157 -10.58 5.50 -6.88
CA THR A 157 -9.18 5.89 -6.73
C THR A 157 -8.99 7.38 -7.03
N VAL A 158 -7.89 7.94 -6.57
CA VAL A 158 -7.53 9.35 -6.82
C VAL A 158 -7.47 9.67 -8.31
N ASP A 159 -6.98 8.75 -9.16
CA ASP A 159 -6.91 8.94 -10.61
C ASP A 159 -8.29 8.94 -11.26
N GLU A 160 -9.22 8.13 -10.75
CA GLU A 160 -10.61 8.08 -11.22
C GLU A 160 -11.33 9.39 -10.89
N VAL A 161 -11.17 9.91 -9.68
CA VAL A 161 -11.76 11.20 -9.26
C VAL A 161 -11.14 12.36 -10.04
N ALA A 162 -9.81 12.39 -10.19
CA ALA A 162 -9.11 13.44 -10.93
C ALA A 162 -9.53 13.50 -12.41
N ARG A 163 -9.82 12.34 -13.02
CA ARG A 163 -10.32 12.26 -14.40
C ARG A 163 -11.79 12.65 -14.52
N ALA A 164 -12.64 12.19 -13.59
CA ALA A 164 -14.08 12.43 -13.65
C ALA A 164 -14.43 13.91 -13.42
N PHE A 165 -13.70 14.59 -12.54
CA PHE A 165 -14.00 15.96 -12.11
C PHE A 165 -12.87 16.94 -12.45
N ALA A 166 -12.43 16.91 -13.71
CA ALA A 166 -11.43 17.84 -14.20
C ALA A 166 -12.01 19.28 -14.31
N PRO A 167 -11.26 20.33 -13.96
CA PRO A 167 -9.90 20.29 -13.44
C PRO A 167 -9.86 19.93 -11.94
N ALA A 168 -9.02 18.97 -11.59
CA ALA A 168 -8.74 18.60 -10.21
C ALA A 168 -7.35 19.11 -9.79
N ARG A 169 -7.26 19.66 -8.58
CA ARG A 169 -6.04 20.24 -8.03
C ARG A 169 -5.50 19.38 -6.88
N PRO A 170 -4.31 18.77 -7.04
CA PRO A 170 -3.63 18.09 -5.95
C PRO A 170 -3.37 19.03 -4.77
N MET A 171 -3.47 18.49 -3.56
CA MET A 171 -3.19 19.19 -2.31
C MET A 171 -2.32 18.32 -1.41
N GLU A 172 -1.54 18.96 -0.54
CA GLU A 172 -0.74 18.25 0.45
C GLU A 172 -1.65 17.43 1.39
N GLY A 173 -1.26 16.16 1.58
CA GLY A 173 -1.94 15.27 2.51
C GLY A 173 -1.58 15.56 3.96
N THR A 174 -2.45 15.18 4.88
CA THR A 174 -2.25 15.45 6.33
C THR A 174 -1.20 14.54 6.98
N ALA A 175 -0.68 13.55 6.25
CA ALA A 175 0.34 12.62 6.74
C ALA A 175 0.96 11.81 5.59
N PRO A 176 2.08 11.09 5.82
CA PRO A 176 2.61 10.15 4.83
C PRO A 176 1.53 9.16 4.40
N THR A 177 1.46 8.88 3.09
CA THR A 177 0.48 8.03 2.38
C THR A 177 -0.94 8.60 2.25
N ARG A 178 -1.20 9.81 2.77
CA ARG A 178 -2.45 10.53 2.56
C ARG A 178 -2.30 11.49 1.40
N TRP A 179 -3.37 11.63 0.63
CA TRP A 179 -3.44 12.55 -0.50
C TRP A 179 -4.74 13.33 -0.44
N ARG A 180 -4.73 14.56 -0.94
CA ARG A 180 -5.94 15.38 -1.05
C ARG A 180 -6.10 15.89 -2.47
N LEU A 181 -7.34 15.98 -2.90
CA LEU A 181 -7.69 16.47 -4.23
C LEU A 181 -8.87 17.43 -4.10
N ALA A 182 -8.69 18.67 -4.56
CA ALA A 182 -9.78 19.63 -4.70
C ALA A 182 -10.34 19.59 -6.12
N PHE A 183 -11.66 19.59 -6.26
CA PHE A 183 -12.34 19.58 -7.55
C PHE A 183 -13.75 20.17 -7.40
N THR A 184 -14.47 20.33 -8.51
CA THR A 184 -15.88 20.71 -8.52
C THR A 184 -16.71 19.51 -8.96
N VAL A 185 -17.75 19.18 -8.21
CA VAL A 185 -18.65 18.06 -8.47
C VAL A 185 -20.10 18.49 -8.26
N PRO A 186 -21.05 18.08 -9.12
CA PRO A 186 -22.46 18.30 -8.89
C PRO A 186 -22.94 17.63 -7.59
N ASP A 187 -23.77 18.31 -6.80
CA ASP A 187 -24.51 17.66 -5.71
C ASP A 187 -25.74 16.90 -6.23
N ALA A 188 -26.61 16.47 -5.31
CA ALA A 188 -27.81 15.70 -5.65
C ALA A 188 -28.81 16.48 -6.51
N ASP A 189 -28.79 17.81 -6.43
CA ASP A 189 -29.66 18.71 -7.21
C ASP A 189 -29.00 19.11 -8.54
N GLY A 190 -27.76 18.66 -8.78
CA GLY A 190 -26.97 18.98 -9.97
C GLY A 190 -26.18 20.28 -9.84
N GLU A 191 -26.20 20.94 -8.69
CA GLU A 191 -25.50 22.21 -8.49
C GLU A 191 -24.00 21.96 -8.27
N PRO A 192 -23.10 22.71 -8.94
CA PRO A 192 -21.66 22.51 -8.81
C PRO A 192 -21.18 22.92 -7.41
N ARG A 193 -20.54 21.98 -6.72
CA ARG A 193 -19.97 22.20 -5.38
C ARG A 193 -18.45 22.06 -5.41
N PRO A 194 -17.71 23.06 -4.89
CA PRO A 194 -16.32 22.85 -4.51
C PRO A 194 -16.26 21.72 -3.46
N THR A 195 -15.36 20.77 -3.66
CA THR A 195 -15.21 19.62 -2.76
C THR A 195 -13.75 19.25 -2.65
N VAL A 196 -13.34 18.81 -1.47
CA VAL A 196 -12.03 18.20 -1.28
C VAL A 196 -12.21 16.74 -0.88
N ALA A 197 -11.57 15.83 -1.59
CA ALA A 197 -11.52 14.42 -1.20
C ALA A 197 -10.19 14.08 -0.53
N GLU A 198 -10.26 13.26 0.52
CA GLU A 198 -9.12 12.66 1.19
C GLU A 198 -8.97 11.20 0.79
N PHE A 199 -7.75 10.83 0.42
CA PHE A 199 -7.37 9.49 0.00
C PHE A 199 -6.29 8.94 0.93
N THR A 200 -6.31 7.64 1.11
CA THR A 200 -5.25 6.89 1.80
C THR A 200 -4.83 5.75 0.90
N TRP A 201 -3.53 5.65 0.62
CA TRP A 201 -3.02 4.73 -0.41
C TRP A 201 -3.71 4.91 -1.76
N GLY A 202 -4.08 6.15 -2.13
CA GLY A 202 -4.79 6.46 -3.39
C GLY A 202 -6.26 6.03 -3.45
N LEU A 203 -6.82 5.43 -2.39
CA LEU A 203 -8.21 5.02 -2.32
C LEU A 203 -9.04 6.01 -1.50
N LEU A 204 -10.22 6.40 -1.98
CA LEU A 204 -11.08 7.41 -1.35
C LEU A 204 -11.42 7.02 0.09
N GLN A 205 -11.22 7.94 1.04
CA GLN A 205 -11.62 7.75 2.44
C GLN A 205 -12.83 8.59 2.78
N ARG A 206 -12.89 9.84 2.38
CA ARG A 206 -14.02 10.75 2.64
C ARG A 206 -13.91 11.99 1.78
N THR A 207 -15.02 12.71 1.64
CA THR A 207 -15.02 14.12 1.29
C THR A 207 -14.91 14.97 2.56
N VAL A 208 -14.32 16.16 2.42
CA VAL A 208 -14.30 17.19 3.43
C VAL A 208 -14.85 18.46 2.78
N ASP A 209 -15.75 19.11 3.51
CA ASP A 209 -16.33 20.40 3.14
C ASP A 209 -15.33 21.55 3.34
#